data_AF-A0A958IZS8-F1
#
_entry.id   AF-A0A958IZS8-F1
#
_cell.length_a   1.000
_cell.length_b   1.000
_cell.length_c   1.000
_cell.angle_alpha   90.00
_cell.angle_beta   90.00
_cell.angle_gamma   90.00
#
_symmetry.space_group_name_H-M   'P 1'
#
loop_
_entity.id
_entity.type
_entity.pdbx_description
1 polymer ?
#
loop_
_entity_poly.entity_id
_entity_poly.type
_entity_poly.pdbx_seq_one_letter_code
_entity_poly.pdbx_strand_id
1 'polypeptide(L)'
;TPFLEYEDRGVFILCLTSNPGATDFQFLKVDDEPLYLKVAEKSVNWNFLYGNCGLVVGGTHTHEIREIRNVAPALPFLVPGVGAQGGNLEKVIEYATDARGESTLINSSRTVIYASSERDFAEVARNRAKGLRDRINMLISIHKNPGLLDLN
;
A
#
# COMPACT_ATOMS: atom_id res chain seq x y z
N THR A 1 14.00 17.53 10.94
CA THR A 1 14.04 16.17 10.32
C THR A 1 14.44 16.41 8.89
N PRO A 2 15.72 16.24 8.53
CA PRO A 2 16.28 16.90 7.35
C PRO A 2 15.60 16.49 6.04
N PHE A 3 15.05 15.28 5.95
CA PHE A 3 14.34 14.81 4.76
C PHE A 3 12.95 15.43 4.56
N LEU A 4 12.30 15.90 5.63
CA LEU A 4 10.95 16.49 5.54
C LEU A 4 10.99 17.99 5.22
N GLU A 5 12.15 18.62 5.34
CA GLU A 5 12.38 20.04 5.03
C GLU A 5 12.40 20.32 3.51
N TYR A 6 12.47 19.27 2.68
CA TYR A 6 12.37 19.42 1.22
C TYR A 6 10.90 19.51 0.79
N GLU A 7 10.42 20.73 0.55
CA GLU A 7 9.03 21.02 0.15
C GLU A 7 8.67 20.44 -1.23
N ASP A 8 9.65 20.16 -2.09
CA ASP A 8 9.47 19.62 -3.45
C ASP A 8 9.69 18.10 -3.54
N ARG A 9 9.73 17.40 -2.40
CA ARG A 9 9.97 15.96 -2.30
C ARG A 9 9.00 15.31 -1.31
N GLY A 10 8.60 14.08 -1.60
CA GLY A 10 7.82 13.23 -0.70
C GLY A 10 8.66 12.11 -0.08
N VAL A 11 8.29 11.67 1.13
CA VAL A 11 8.96 10.59 1.86
C VAL A 11 7.97 9.49 2.22
N PHE A 12 8.30 8.24 1.92
CA PHE A 12 7.55 7.08 2.43
C PHE A 12 8.28 6.46 3.62
N ILE A 13 7.65 6.49 4.78
CA ILE A 13 8.19 6.01 6.05
C ILE A 13 7.85 4.53 6.22
N LEU A 14 8.82 3.70 6.59
CA LEU A 14 8.59 2.27 6.85
C LEU A 14 7.72 2.10 8.09
N CYS A 15 6.46 1.70 7.89
CA CYS A 15 5.47 1.54 8.96
C CYS A 15 5.33 0.06 9.37
N LEU A 16 4.88 -0.76 8.42
CA LEU A 16 4.71 -2.20 8.59
C LEU A 16 5.14 -2.88 7.29
N THR A 17 6.13 -3.75 7.31
CA THR A 17 6.64 -4.43 6.11
C THR A 17 6.09 -5.86 6.00
N SER A 18 6.14 -6.46 4.79
CA SER A 18 5.57 -7.79 4.52
C SER A 18 6.53 -8.97 4.79
N ASN A 19 7.76 -8.70 5.22
CA ASN A 19 8.76 -9.73 5.47
C ASN A 19 8.61 -10.35 6.87
N PRO A 20 9.01 -11.62 7.08
CA PRO A 20 8.91 -12.30 8.38
C PRO A 20 9.52 -11.51 9.55
N GLY A 21 10.64 -10.81 9.33
CA GLY A 21 11.29 -9.98 10.36
C GLY A 21 10.48 -8.77 10.82
N ALA A 22 9.30 -8.49 10.26
CA ALA A 22 8.39 -7.49 10.82
C ALA A 22 8.04 -7.79 12.29
N THR A 23 7.91 -9.08 12.66
CA THR A 23 7.57 -9.50 14.02
C THR A 23 8.66 -9.22 15.05
N ASP A 24 9.91 -9.06 14.61
CA ASP A 24 11.04 -8.84 15.52
C ASP A 24 10.94 -7.49 16.25
N PHE A 25 10.36 -6.49 15.58
CA PHE A 25 10.29 -5.12 16.12
C PHE A 25 8.94 -4.43 15.92
N GLN A 26 8.33 -4.53 14.74
CA GLN A 26 7.19 -3.69 14.35
C GLN A 26 5.92 -4.04 15.15
N PHE A 27 5.83 -5.26 15.66
CA PHE A 27 4.75 -5.73 16.53
C PHE A 27 5.06 -5.63 18.03
N LEU A 28 6.27 -5.19 18.42
CA LEU A 28 6.58 -4.95 19.83
C LEU A 28 5.66 -3.86 20.38
N LYS A 29 5.18 -4.05 21.61
CA LYS A 29 4.30 -3.09 22.26
C LYS A 29 5.10 -1.94 22.85
N VAL A 30 4.62 -0.72 22.60
CA VAL A 30 5.06 0.53 23.21
C VAL A 30 3.80 1.20 23.74
N ASP A 31 3.70 1.33 25.07
CA ASP A 31 2.50 1.82 25.75
C ASP A 31 1.22 1.07 25.31
N ASP A 32 1.30 -0.27 25.36
CA ASP A 32 0.24 -1.23 24.98
C ASP A 32 -0.17 -1.29 23.50
N GLU A 33 0.39 -0.44 22.65
CA GLU A 33 0.15 -0.45 21.19
C GLU A 33 1.35 -0.99 20.41
N PRO A 34 1.14 -1.72 19.30
CA PRO A 34 2.22 -2.12 18.41
C PRO A 34 3.03 -0.93 17.88
N LEU A 35 4.35 -1.09 17.79
CA LEU A 35 5.28 -0.06 17.30
C LEU A 35 4.86 0.51 15.93
N TYR A 36 4.35 -0.32 15.02
CA TYR A 36 3.91 0.15 13.70
C TYR A 36 2.78 1.20 13.81
N LEU A 37 1.89 1.11 14.81
CA LEU A 37 0.85 2.14 15.03
C LEU A 37 1.47 3.44 15.54
N LYS A 38 2.45 3.37 16.44
CA LYS A 38 3.20 4.56 16.88
C LYS A 38 3.91 5.25 15.71
N VAL A 39 4.44 4.48 14.75
CA VAL A 39 5.04 5.04 13.52
C VAL A 39 3.98 5.73 12.66
N ALA A 40 2.80 5.13 12.50
CA ALA A 40 1.70 5.74 11.75
C ALA A 40 1.26 7.07 12.38
N GLU A 41 1.01 7.09 13.69
CA GLU A 41 0.65 8.31 14.44
C GLU A 41 1.71 9.41 14.31
N LYS A 42 2.99 9.03 14.47
CA LYS A 42 4.08 10.00 14.35
C LYS A 42 4.16 10.58 12.93
N SER A 43 3.92 9.75 11.92
CA SER A 43 3.93 10.17 10.52
C SER A 43 2.78 11.12 10.19
N VAL A 44 1.60 10.94 10.80
CA VAL A 44 0.48 11.88 10.70
C VAL A 44 0.87 13.24 11.28
N ASN A 45 1.48 13.26 12.47
CA ASN A 45 1.95 14.50 13.10
C ASN A 45 3.01 15.20 12.25
N TRP A 46 3.95 14.45 11.67
CA TRP A 46 4.92 15.02 10.73
C TRP A 46 4.25 15.55 9.46
N ASN A 47 3.29 14.82 8.90
CA ASN A 47 2.57 15.27 7.73
C ASN A 47 1.77 16.57 7.98
N PHE A 48 1.22 16.74 9.20
CA PHE A 48 0.54 17.98 9.56
C PHE A 48 1.47 19.20 9.49
N LEU A 49 2.76 19.02 9.80
CA LEU A 49 3.75 20.09 9.77
C LEU A 49 4.37 20.32 8.39
N TYR A 50 4.61 19.25 7.61
CA TYR A 50 5.40 19.30 6.37
C TYR A 50 4.62 18.97 5.09
N GLY A 51 3.49 18.27 5.19
CA GLY A 51 2.62 17.94 4.05
C GLY A 51 3.18 16.95 3.02
N ASN A 52 4.27 16.25 3.33
CA ASN A 52 5.01 15.43 2.37
C ASN A 52 5.30 13.99 2.82
N CYS A 53 4.53 13.46 3.78
CA CYS A 53 4.71 12.11 4.29
C CYS A 53 3.76 11.10 3.65
N GLY A 54 4.24 9.88 3.43
CA GLY A 54 3.48 8.68 3.16
C GLY A 54 4.00 7.51 3.99
N LEU A 55 3.30 6.36 3.93
CA LEU A 55 3.67 5.15 4.67
C LEU A 55 3.95 3.99 3.73
N VAL A 56 4.98 3.20 4.01
CA VAL A 56 5.15 1.87 3.41
C VAL A 56 4.39 0.86 4.28
N VAL A 57 3.42 0.17 3.68
CA VAL A 57 2.56 -0.80 4.36
C VAL A 57 2.51 -2.11 3.57
N GLY A 58 2.92 -3.21 4.18
CA GLY A 58 3.02 -4.51 3.54
C GLY A 58 1.67 -5.12 3.22
N GLY A 59 1.46 -5.57 1.97
CA GLY A 59 0.17 -6.08 1.48
C GLY A 59 -0.27 -7.45 2.02
N THR A 60 0.49 -8.07 2.91
CA THR A 60 0.21 -9.39 3.52
C THR A 60 -0.54 -9.30 4.84
N HIS A 61 -0.45 -8.16 5.55
CA HIS A 61 -0.99 -7.94 6.89
C HIS A 61 -2.33 -7.20 6.84
N THR A 62 -3.37 -7.88 6.36
CA THR A 62 -4.63 -7.20 5.98
C THR A 62 -5.39 -6.59 7.16
N HIS A 63 -5.28 -7.16 8.36
CA HIS A 63 -5.90 -6.58 9.55
C HIS A 63 -5.21 -5.27 9.93
N GLU A 64 -3.89 -5.30 9.96
CA GLU A 64 -3.03 -4.21 10.37
C GLU A 64 -3.08 -3.05 9.37
N ILE A 65 -3.22 -3.33 8.06
CA ILE A 65 -3.47 -2.29 7.04
C ILE A 65 -4.71 -1.45 7.42
N ARG A 66 -5.80 -2.10 7.85
CA ARG A 66 -7.03 -1.41 8.26
C ARG A 66 -6.79 -0.57 9.52
N GLU A 67 -6.06 -1.09 10.49
CA GLU A 67 -5.69 -0.34 11.71
C GLU A 67 -4.86 0.91 11.35
N ILE A 68 -3.85 0.76 10.48
CA ILE A 68 -3.02 1.87 10.02
C ILE A 68 -3.85 2.90 9.23
N ARG A 69 -4.78 2.46 8.36
CA ARG A 69 -5.67 3.38 7.62
C ARG A 69 -6.59 4.17 8.55
N ASN A 70 -7.07 3.57 9.65
CA ASN A 70 -7.85 4.28 10.66
C ASN A 70 -7.03 5.38 11.37
N VAL A 71 -5.76 5.10 11.67
CA VAL A 71 -4.85 6.07 12.31
C VAL A 71 -4.41 7.16 11.32
N ALA A 72 -4.15 6.81 10.07
CA ALA A 72 -3.58 7.68 9.05
C ALA A 72 -4.51 7.82 7.82
N PRO A 73 -5.75 8.33 7.97
CA PRO A 73 -6.77 8.29 6.93
C PRO A 73 -6.40 9.03 5.65
N ALA A 74 -5.62 10.12 5.75
CA ALA A 74 -5.25 10.96 4.62
C ALA A 74 -3.85 10.69 4.04
N LEU A 75 -3.02 9.84 4.68
CA LEU A 75 -1.66 9.62 4.18
C LEU A 75 -1.66 8.67 2.96
N PRO A 76 -0.85 8.95 1.94
CA PRO A 76 -0.64 8.02 0.85
C PRO A 76 0.10 6.78 1.35
N PHE A 77 -0.38 5.59 0.98
CA PHE A 77 0.31 4.32 1.26
C PHE A 77 1.06 3.83 0.03
N LEU A 78 2.27 3.35 0.22
CA LEU A 78 3.01 2.54 -0.75
C LEU A 78 2.92 1.08 -0.31
N VAL A 79 2.25 0.25 -1.11
CA VAL A 79 2.05 -1.17 -0.82
C VAL A 79 2.94 -2.02 -1.73
N PRO A 80 4.10 -2.49 -1.24
CA PRO A 80 4.97 -3.35 -2.02
C PRO A 80 4.46 -4.80 -2.09
N GLY A 81 4.77 -5.47 -3.20
CA GLY A 81 4.77 -6.92 -3.27
C GLY A 81 3.42 -7.59 -3.60
N VAL A 82 2.41 -6.83 -4.03
CA VAL A 82 1.11 -7.40 -4.41
C VAL A 82 1.27 -8.35 -5.62
N GLY A 83 0.74 -9.57 -5.47
CA GLY A 83 0.78 -10.63 -6.49
C GLY A 83 1.94 -11.62 -6.38
N ALA A 84 3.16 -11.18 -6.03
CA ALA A 84 4.33 -12.07 -5.92
C ALA A 84 4.56 -12.62 -4.50
N GLN A 85 4.03 -11.95 -3.47
CA GLN A 85 4.20 -12.32 -2.07
C GLN A 85 2.90 -12.86 -1.42
N GLY A 86 1.93 -13.29 -2.23
CA GLY A 86 0.64 -13.78 -1.72
C GLY A 86 -0.28 -12.69 -1.15
N GLY A 87 0.05 -11.41 -1.36
CA GLY A 87 -0.80 -10.29 -0.96
C GLY A 87 -2.15 -10.33 -1.67
N ASN A 88 -3.23 -10.29 -0.90
CA ASN A 88 -4.60 -10.30 -1.42
C ASN A 88 -4.94 -8.90 -1.94
N LEU A 89 -4.90 -8.74 -3.28
CA LEU A 89 -5.18 -7.46 -3.93
C LEU A 89 -6.56 -6.91 -3.58
N GLU A 90 -7.59 -7.77 -3.44
CA GLU A 90 -8.93 -7.33 -3.05
C GLU A 90 -8.91 -6.66 -1.66
N LYS A 91 -8.32 -7.33 -0.67
CA LYS A 91 -8.18 -6.80 0.70
C LYS A 91 -7.29 -5.57 0.77
N VAL A 92 -6.24 -5.51 -0.04
CA VAL A 92 -5.39 -4.29 -0.13
C VAL A 92 -6.22 -3.12 -0.65
N ILE A 93 -7.04 -3.31 -1.70
CA ILE A 93 -7.94 -2.24 -2.16
C ILE A 93 -8.93 -1.86 -1.07
N GLU A 94 -9.57 -2.84 -0.44
CA GLU A 94 -10.57 -2.62 0.62
C GLU A 94 -10.02 -1.86 1.83
N TYR A 95 -8.79 -2.14 2.25
CA TYR A 95 -8.25 -1.64 3.52
C TYR A 95 -7.20 -0.54 3.38
N ALA A 96 -6.47 -0.50 2.27
CA ALA A 96 -5.41 0.48 2.08
C ALA A 96 -5.93 1.76 1.42
N THR A 97 -6.93 1.68 0.54
CA THR A 97 -7.44 2.89 -0.14
C THR A 97 -8.33 3.74 0.76
N ASP A 98 -8.46 5.02 0.42
CA ASP A 98 -9.47 5.88 1.05
C ASP A 98 -10.88 5.61 0.48
N ALA A 99 -11.91 6.30 1.00
CA ALA A 99 -13.28 6.16 0.52
C ALA A 99 -13.48 6.45 -0.98
N ARG A 100 -12.53 7.12 -1.63
CA ARG A 100 -12.53 7.38 -3.08
C ARG A 100 -11.70 6.35 -3.84
N GLY A 101 -11.19 5.30 -3.22
CA GLY A 101 -10.31 4.33 -3.86
C GLY A 101 -8.95 4.91 -4.23
N GLU A 102 -8.54 6.01 -3.61
CA GLU A 102 -7.29 6.73 -3.88
C GLU A 102 -6.26 6.51 -2.76
N SER A 103 -5.23 7.35 -2.70
CA SER A 103 -4.25 7.42 -1.61
C SER A 103 -3.45 6.12 -1.38
N THR A 104 -3.35 5.27 -2.40
CA THR A 104 -2.56 4.03 -2.36
C THR A 104 -1.83 3.78 -3.68
N LEU A 105 -0.52 3.57 -3.58
CA LEU A 105 0.37 3.15 -4.67
C LEU A 105 0.66 1.67 -4.51
N ILE A 106 0.15 0.84 -5.41
CA ILE A 106 0.42 -0.60 -5.42
C ILE A 106 1.65 -0.86 -6.28
N ASN A 107 2.74 -1.32 -5.66
CA ASN A 107 3.97 -1.65 -6.39
C ASN A 107 4.00 -3.12 -6.83
N SER A 108 4.23 -3.33 -8.13
CA SER A 108 4.39 -4.65 -8.73
C SER A 108 5.57 -4.64 -9.71
N SER A 109 6.74 -5.10 -9.26
CA SER A 109 7.97 -5.07 -10.06
C SER A 109 8.22 -6.39 -10.79
N ARG A 110 8.44 -7.50 -10.05
CA ARG A 110 8.89 -8.78 -10.62
C ARG A 110 7.92 -9.38 -11.64
N THR A 111 6.62 -9.25 -11.41
CA THR A 111 5.55 -9.72 -12.30
C THR A 111 5.54 -9.01 -13.66
N VAL A 112 6.11 -7.80 -13.73
CA VAL A 112 6.21 -6.97 -14.93
C VAL A 112 7.59 -7.10 -15.56
N ILE A 113 8.66 -6.93 -14.77
CA ILE A 113 10.06 -6.96 -15.24
C ILE A 113 10.47 -8.36 -15.71
N TYR A 114 9.94 -9.42 -15.11
CA TYR A 114 10.25 -10.80 -15.49
C TYR A 114 9.07 -11.48 -16.21
N ALA A 115 8.21 -10.68 -16.85
CA ALA A 115 7.06 -11.22 -17.56
C ALA A 115 7.44 -12.00 -18.83
N SER A 116 8.58 -11.68 -19.43
CA SER A 116 9.21 -12.44 -20.51
C SER A 116 10.72 -12.18 -20.52
N SER A 117 11.51 -13.18 -20.89
CA SER A 117 12.95 -13.09 -21.18
C SER A 117 13.25 -12.92 -22.67
N GLU A 118 12.21 -12.90 -23.52
CA GLU A 118 12.33 -12.95 -24.96
C GLU A 118 12.21 -11.57 -25.61
N ARG A 119 12.25 -11.53 -26.95
CA ARG A 119 12.15 -10.30 -27.75
C ARG A 119 10.80 -9.59 -27.62
N ASP A 120 9.79 -10.25 -27.06
CA ASP A 120 8.44 -9.72 -26.81
C ASP A 120 8.30 -9.03 -25.44
N PHE A 121 9.40 -8.90 -24.66
CA PHE A 121 9.38 -8.30 -23.30
C PHE A 121 8.55 -7.02 -23.19
N ALA A 122 8.74 -6.05 -24.09
CA ALA A 122 8.05 -4.78 -24.02
C ALA A 122 6.52 -4.92 -24.16
N GLU A 123 6.06 -5.85 -25.00
CA GLU A 123 4.65 -6.14 -25.18
C GLU A 123 4.08 -6.88 -23.97
N VAL A 124 4.76 -7.94 -23.53
CA VAL A 124 4.30 -8.77 -22.40
C VAL A 124 4.29 -7.96 -21.10
N ALA A 125 5.32 -7.17 -20.82
CA ALA A 125 5.38 -6.29 -19.66
C ALA A 125 4.25 -5.24 -19.67
N ARG A 126 3.98 -4.63 -20.85
CA ARG A 126 2.85 -3.72 -21.02
C ARG A 126 1.53 -4.42 -20.72
N ASN A 127 1.32 -5.63 -21.23
CA ASN A 127 0.10 -6.39 -21.01
C ASN A 127 -0.07 -6.77 -19.53
N ARG A 128 1.00 -7.14 -18.82
CA ARG A 128 0.97 -7.38 -17.36
C ARG A 128 0.60 -6.12 -16.57
N ALA A 129 1.21 -4.98 -16.89
CA ALA A 129 0.92 -3.71 -16.23
C ALA A 129 -0.53 -3.26 -16.48
N LYS A 130 -1.01 -3.35 -17.73
CA LYS A 130 -2.41 -3.06 -18.08
C LYS A 130 -3.38 -3.97 -17.34
N GLY A 131 -3.15 -5.29 -17.35
CA GLY A 131 -4.01 -6.25 -16.66
C GLY A 131 -4.11 -5.98 -15.16
N LEU A 132 -2.99 -5.64 -14.50
CA LEU A 132 -3.00 -5.27 -13.08
C LEU A 132 -3.79 -3.98 -12.84
N ARG A 133 -3.56 -2.94 -13.64
CA ARG A 133 -4.32 -1.67 -13.58
C ARG A 133 -5.81 -1.91 -13.75
N ASP A 134 -6.20 -2.70 -14.75
CA ASP A 134 -7.61 -2.95 -15.06
C ASP A 134 -8.28 -3.73 -13.92
N ARG A 135 -7.58 -4.73 -13.34
CA ARG A 135 -8.05 -5.43 -12.14
C ARG A 135 -8.20 -4.50 -10.93
N ILE A 136 -7.23 -3.59 -10.70
CA ILE A 136 -7.32 -2.58 -9.63
C ILE A 136 -8.56 -1.70 -9.82
N ASN A 137 -8.77 -1.18 -11.03
CA ASN A 137 -9.92 -0.31 -11.33
C ASN A 137 -11.26 -1.03 -11.17
N MET A 138 -11.32 -2.31 -11.56
CA MET A 138 -12.49 -3.16 -11.34
C MET A 138 -12.80 -3.31 -9.85
N LEU A 139 -11.79 -3.66 -9.04
CA LEU A 139 -11.94 -3.84 -7.60
C LEU A 139 -12.33 -2.55 -6.88
N ILE A 140 -11.77 -1.40 -7.27
CA ILE A 140 -12.18 -0.10 -6.75
C ILE A 140 -13.65 0.17 -7.07
N SER A 141 -14.11 -0.16 -8.29
CA SER A 141 -15.49 0.05 -8.71
C SER A 141 -16.48 -0.81 -7.91
N ILE A 142 -16.11 -2.07 -7.64
CA ILE A 142 -16.87 -3.00 -6.79
C ILE A 142 -16.89 -2.52 -5.34
N HIS A 143 -15.75 -2.12 -4.79
CA HIS A 143 -15.66 -1.65 -3.41
C HIS A 143 -16.51 -0.40 -3.16
N LYS A 144 -16.57 0.52 -4.13
CA LYS A 144 -17.44 1.70 -4.09
C LYS A 144 -18.93 1.37 -4.25
N ASN A 145 -19.27 0.27 -4.91
CA ASN A 145 -20.65 -0.14 -5.19
C ASN A 145 -20.81 -1.65 -4.95
N PRO A 146 -20.97 -2.09 -3.69
CA PRO A 146 -20.96 -3.51 -3.34
C PRO A 146 -22.00 -4.35 -4.07
N GLY A 147 -23.13 -3.75 -4.48
CA GLY A 147 -24.20 -4.42 -5.24
C GLY A 147 -23.86 -4.80 -6.69
N LEU A 148 -22.65 -4.48 -7.19
CA LEU A 148 -22.18 -4.94 -8.51
C LEU A 148 -21.78 -6.42 -8.54
N LEU A 149 -21.59 -7.07 -7.38
CA LEU A 149 -21.24 -8.48 -7.29
C LEU A 149 -22.41 -9.42 -7.59
N ASP A 150 -23.66 -8.93 -7.50
CA ASP A 150 -24.88 -9.73 -7.64
C ASP A 150 -25.43 -9.78 -9.09
N LEU A 151 -24.69 -9.25 -10.07
CA LEU A 151 -25.14 -9.11 -11.47
C LEU A 151 -24.43 -10.04 -12.47
N ASN A 152 -23.64 -11.01 -12.00
CA ASN A 152 -22.99 -12.04 -12.84
C ASN A 152 -23.35 -13.45 -12.40
#